data_AF-A0A0F9MJ06-F1
#
_entry.id   AF-A0A0F9MJ06-F1
#
_cell.length_a   1.000
_cell.length_b   1.000
_cell.length_c   1.000
_cell.angle_alpha   90.00
_cell.angle_beta   90.00
_cell.angle_gamma   90.00
#
_symmetry.space_group_name_H-M   'P 1'
#
loop_
_entity.id
_entity.type
_entity.pdbx_description
1 polymer ?
#
loop_
_entity_poly.entity_id
_entity_poly.type
_entity_poly.pdbx_seq_one_letter_code
_entity_poly.pdbx_strand_id
1 'polypeptide(L)'
;MKKTSRLCYAYAVGRVRVLENRLVERAIFSEASEESDFSSAMKVIFDAGSFSEEMVQIRDSDELDEYLEKEEKKLCRLLKEILFEGDILTIFLEESHPEKAMSVAERTGYSFIKDYIRHKIDLGNIKIFCRVKYSGLSLKKFESLILKGGFLDEKIFIQNFDHSFSEIEERLLATPYHDLWTKAMDALEERETFVELERGIEDFLMNYLKRAKYIVFGPEPVFSYGLAKRRELSLVRLLGVGKINQIPTPILKERISETYV
;
A
#
# COMPACT_ATOMS: atom_id res chain seq x y z
N MET A 1 -23.89 7.23 -18.16
CA MET A 1 -23.91 8.08 -16.95
C MET A 1 -23.35 9.45 -17.31
N LYS A 2 -23.98 10.55 -16.87
CA LYS A 2 -23.38 11.89 -17.02
C LYS A 2 -22.09 11.90 -16.19
N LYS A 3 -20.95 12.17 -16.83
CA LYS A 3 -19.65 12.23 -16.15
C LYS A 3 -19.70 13.37 -15.13
N THR A 4 -19.53 13.06 -13.85
CA THR A 4 -19.48 14.08 -12.79
C THR A 4 -18.38 15.08 -13.14
N SER A 5 -18.68 16.38 -13.03
CA SER A 5 -17.65 17.39 -13.28
C SER A 5 -16.54 17.24 -12.26
N ARG A 6 -15.28 17.27 -12.71
CA ARG A 6 -14.13 17.21 -11.80
C ARG A 6 -14.16 18.34 -10.77
N LEU A 7 -14.75 19.50 -11.12
CA LEU A 7 -14.93 20.65 -10.22
C LEU A 7 -15.84 20.35 -9.02
N CYS A 8 -16.70 19.34 -9.09
CA CYS A 8 -17.49 18.91 -7.93
C CYS A 8 -16.61 18.44 -6.77
N TYR A 9 -15.37 18.00 -7.05
CA TYR A 9 -14.40 17.63 -6.03
C TYR A 9 -13.63 18.80 -5.42
N ALA A 10 -13.87 20.06 -5.80
CA ALA A 10 -13.10 21.19 -5.27
C ALA A 10 -13.09 21.27 -3.74
N TYR A 11 -14.26 21.13 -3.10
CA TYR A 11 -14.36 21.07 -1.64
C TYR A 11 -13.66 19.84 -1.06
N ALA A 12 -13.89 18.66 -1.63
CA ALA A 12 -13.28 17.41 -1.17
C ALA A 12 -11.76 17.45 -1.26
N VAL A 13 -11.21 17.95 -2.37
CA VAL A 13 -9.77 18.16 -2.57
C VAL A 13 -9.23 19.15 -1.54
N GLY A 14 -9.86 20.31 -1.36
CA GLY A 14 -9.45 21.27 -0.34
C GLY A 14 -9.42 20.68 1.07
N ARG A 15 -10.44 19.89 1.44
CA ARG A 15 -10.49 19.17 2.72
C ARG A 15 -9.35 18.16 2.87
N VAL A 16 -9.08 17.32 1.86
CA VAL A 16 -7.97 16.35 1.97
C VAL A 16 -6.60 17.00 1.95
N ARG A 17 -6.37 18.11 1.23
CA ARG A 17 -5.08 18.84 1.28
C ARG A 17 -4.74 19.30 2.70
N VAL A 18 -5.74 19.74 3.47
CA VAL A 18 -5.53 20.10 4.88
C VAL A 18 -5.21 18.87 5.73
N LEU A 19 -5.86 17.73 5.46
CA LEU A 19 -5.62 16.49 6.18
C LEU A 19 -4.27 15.84 5.83
N GLU A 20 -3.79 15.99 4.59
CA GLU A 20 -2.50 15.51 4.12
C GLU A 20 -1.35 16.06 4.97
N ASN A 21 -1.45 17.32 5.43
CA ASN A 21 -0.46 17.96 6.31
C ASN A 21 -0.38 17.34 7.72
N ARG A 22 -1.27 16.40 8.04
CA ARG A 22 -1.28 15.66 9.32
C ARG A 22 -1.00 14.18 9.15
N LEU A 23 -0.57 13.77 7.96
CA LEU A 23 -0.02 12.45 7.74
C LEU A 23 1.39 12.40 8.32
N VAL A 24 1.79 11.22 8.77
CA VAL A 24 3.06 10.99 9.44
C VAL A 24 4.16 10.70 8.41
N GLU A 25 5.28 11.39 8.53
CA GLU A 25 6.45 11.19 7.69
C GLU A 25 7.19 9.88 8.04
N ARG A 26 7.85 9.28 7.05
CA ARG A 26 8.66 8.06 7.23
C ARG A 26 9.74 8.22 8.31
N ALA A 27 10.31 9.40 8.44
CA ALA A 27 11.31 9.72 9.45
C ALA A 27 10.77 9.51 10.87
N ILE A 28 9.52 9.90 11.14
CA ILE A 28 8.86 9.72 12.44
C ILE A 28 8.64 8.24 12.74
N PHE A 29 8.21 7.44 11.75
CA PHE A 29 8.13 5.98 11.96
C PHE A 29 9.51 5.37 12.26
N SER A 30 10.55 5.89 11.60
CA SER A 30 11.93 5.43 11.83
C SER A 30 12.42 5.81 13.23
N GLU A 31 12.09 7.01 13.70
CA GLU A 31 12.35 7.49 15.06
C GLU A 31 11.59 6.64 16.10
N ALA A 32 10.28 6.46 15.93
CA ALA A 32 9.45 5.62 16.81
C ALA A 32 9.96 4.17 16.89
N SER A 33 10.62 3.67 15.85
CA SER A 33 11.25 2.33 15.88
C SER A 33 12.50 2.26 16.77
N GLU A 34 13.11 3.38 17.14
CA GLU A 34 14.27 3.44 18.05
C GLU A 34 13.86 3.46 19.53
N GLU A 35 12.62 3.83 19.82
CA GLU A 35 12.11 3.91 21.20
C GLU A 35 12.21 2.60 21.96
N SER A 36 12.47 2.66 23.28
CA SER A 36 12.69 1.46 24.10
C SER A 36 11.47 0.58 24.27
N ASP A 37 10.27 1.17 24.22
CA ASP A 37 9.02 0.51 24.54
C ASP A 37 7.87 0.97 23.63
N PHE A 38 6.79 0.21 23.65
CA PHE A 38 5.60 0.46 22.84
C PHE A 38 4.96 1.82 23.13
N SER A 39 4.86 2.24 24.40
CA SER A 39 4.18 3.48 24.77
C SER A 39 4.92 4.70 24.24
N SER A 40 6.24 4.72 24.41
CA SER A 40 7.11 5.77 23.88
C SER A 40 7.04 5.82 22.35
N ALA A 41 7.07 4.67 21.67
CA ALA A 41 6.94 4.58 20.21
C ALA A 41 5.58 5.13 19.71
N MET A 42 4.47 4.76 20.36
CA MET A 42 3.15 5.26 19.99
C MET A 42 3.01 6.75 20.28
N LYS A 43 3.66 7.25 21.33
CA LYS A 43 3.65 8.68 21.68
C LYS A 43 4.32 9.53 20.60
N VAL A 44 5.47 9.11 20.08
CA VAL A 44 6.17 9.78 18.97
C VAL A 44 5.26 9.91 17.74
N ILE A 45 4.58 8.81 17.36
CA ILE A 45 3.66 8.81 16.21
C ILE A 45 2.43 9.68 16.48
N PHE A 46 1.87 9.59 17.69
CA PHE A 46 0.72 10.37 18.12
C PHE A 46 1.00 11.88 18.06
N ASP A 47 2.18 12.33 18.50
CA ASP A 47 2.54 13.74 18.53
C ASP A 47 2.76 14.34 17.12
N ALA A 48 3.17 13.52 16.15
CA ALA A 48 3.39 13.95 14.77
C ALA A 48 2.13 13.88 13.88
N GLY A 49 1.20 12.98 14.20
CA GLY A 49 0.06 12.65 13.34
C GLY A 49 -1.31 13.08 13.86
N SER A 50 -2.34 12.88 13.04
CA SER A 50 -3.73 13.03 13.49
C SER A 50 -4.28 11.70 14.00
N PHE A 51 -4.09 11.42 15.28
CA PHE A 51 -4.64 10.28 16.02
C PHE A 51 -5.44 10.73 17.24
N SER A 52 -6.31 9.88 17.77
CA SER A 52 -7.02 10.17 19.02
C SER A 52 -6.21 9.75 20.25
N GLU A 53 -6.45 10.39 21.39
CA GLU A 53 -5.74 10.13 22.66
C GLU A 53 -5.79 8.66 23.12
N GLU A 54 -6.79 7.90 22.68
CA GLU A 54 -6.88 6.45 22.88
C GLU A 54 -5.59 5.71 22.43
N MET A 55 -4.87 6.21 21.42
CA MET A 55 -3.65 5.60 20.90
C MET A 55 -2.57 5.43 21.98
N VAL A 56 -2.41 6.41 22.87
CA VAL A 56 -1.38 6.37 23.92
C VAL A 56 -1.82 5.56 25.15
N GLN A 57 -3.06 5.08 25.16
CA GLN A 57 -3.62 4.27 26.25
C GLN A 57 -3.57 2.77 25.96
N ILE A 58 -3.22 2.38 24.73
CA ILE A 58 -3.12 0.99 24.28
C ILE A 58 -2.03 0.26 25.09
N ARG A 59 -2.33 -0.97 25.51
CA ARG A 59 -1.45 -1.78 26.36
C ARG A 59 -0.98 -3.06 25.71
N ASP A 60 -1.78 -3.61 24.80
CA ASP A 60 -1.53 -4.89 24.18
C ASP A 60 -1.96 -4.91 22.71
N SER A 61 -1.78 -6.09 22.08
CA SER A 61 -2.05 -6.26 20.66
C SER A 61 -3.55 -6.26 20.33
N ASP A 62 -4.40 -6.65 21.28
CA ASP A 62 -5.85 -6.72 21.04
C ASP A 62 -6.44 -5.31 21.09
N GLU A 63 -6.05 -4.51 22.10
CA GLU A 63 -6.41 -3.09 22.18
C GLU A 63 -5.88 -2.29 20.98
N LEU A 64 -4.69 -2.62 20.46
CA LEU A 64 -4.13 -2.02 19.24
C LEU A 64 -5.01 -2.33 18.03
N ASP A 65 -5.43 -3.58 17.87
CA ASP A 65 -6.25 -4.00 16.75
C ASP A 65 -7.65 -3.36 16.78
N GLU A 66 -8.27 -3.29 17.96
CA GLU A 66 -9.55 -2.58 18.16
C GLU A 66 -9.44 -1.09 17.82
N TYR A 67 -8.36 -0.45 18.26
CA TYR A 67 -8.07 0.95 17.97
C TYR A 67 -7.95 1.19 16.45
N LEU A 68 -7.13 0.38 15.77
CA LEU A 68 -6.91 0.51 14.33
C LEU A 68 -8.18 0.25 13.53
N GLU A 69 -9.02 -0.69 13.95
CA GLU A 69 -10.33 -0.94 13.32
C GLU A 69 -11.26 0.28 13.45
N LYS A 70 -11.25 0.95 14.61
CA LYS A 70 -12.01 2.18 14.84
C LYS A 70 -11.52 3.33 13.96
N GLU A 71 -10.20 3.48 13.78
CA GLU A 71 -9.62 4.47 12.88
C GLU A 71 -9.96 4.18 11.40
N GLU A 72 -9.90 2.92 10.96
CA GLU A 72 -10.30 2.53 9.61
C GLU A 72 -11.80 2.82 9.36
N LYS A 73 -12.67 2.58 10.36
CA LYS A 73 -14.09 2.95 10.30
C LYS A 73 -14.29 4.47 10.23
N LYS A 74 -13.47 5.28 10.90
CA LYS A 74 -13.49 6.76 10.79
C LYS A 74 -13.08 7.19 9.38
N LEU A 75 -12.01 6.61 8.84
CA LEU A 75 -11.55 6.87 7.48
C LEU A 75 -12.62 6.53 6.43
N CYS A 76 -13.25 5.36 6.56
CA CYS A 76 -14.32 4.94 5.65
C CYS A 76 -15.54 5.87 5.71
N ARG A 77 -15.90 6.37 6.90
CA ARG A 77 -16.97 7.38 7.05
C ARG A 77 -16.61 8.69 6.37
N LEU A 78 -15.40 9.18 6.61
CA LEU A 78 -14.88 10.38 5.95
C LEU A 78 -14.95 10.24 4.42
N LEU A 79 -14.43 9.16 3.86
CA LEU A 79 -14.41 8.95 2.41
C LEU A 79 -15.80 8.79 1.82
N LYS A 80 -16.75 8.17 2.53
CA LYS A 80 -18.17 8.14 2.13
C LYS A 80 -18.79 9.53 2.02
N GLU A 81 -18.35 10.49 2.84
CA GLU A 81 -18.85 11.87 2.79
C GLU A 81 -18.26 12.67 1.61
N ILE A 82 -17.00 12.41 1.25
CA ILE A 82 -16.24 13.27 0.32
C ILE A 82 -15.99 12.66 -1.07
N LEU A 83 -16.17 11.35 -1.23
CA LEU A 83 -16.22 10.69 -2.53
C LEU A 83 -17.67 10.63 -3.02
N PHE A 84 -18.02 11.52 -3.95
CA PHE A 84 -19.39 11.65 -4.46
C PHE A 84 -19.78 10.52 -5.44
N GLU A 85 -18.79 9.89 -6.07
CA GLU A 85 -19.02 8.81 -7.03
C GLU A 85 -18.93 7.46 -6.32
N GLY A 86 -20.06 6.75 -6.26
CA GLY A 86 -20.16 5.43 -5.64
C GLY A 86 -19.14 4.43 -6.20
N ASP A 87 -18.85 4.50 -7.51
CA ASP A 87 -17.84 3.63 -8.14
C ASP A 87 -16.43 3.87 -7.58
N ILE A 88 -16.02 5.12 -7.34
CA ILE A 88 -14.71 5.41 -6.74
C ILE A 88 -14.64 4.92 -5.31
N LEU A 89 -15.71 5.12 -4.55
CA LEU A 89 -15.82 4.58 -3.20
C LEU A 89 -15.74 3.06 -3.19
N THR A 90 -16.44 2.37 -4.10
CA THR A 90 -16.37 0.91 -4.25
C THR A 90 -14.95 0.45 -4.56
N ILE A 91 -14.24 1.13 -5.47
CA ILE A 91 -12.83 0.81 -5.77
C ILE A 91 -11.95 0.93 -4.52
N PHE A 92 -12.15 1.98 -3.71
CA PHE A 92 -11.39 2.16 -2.46
C PHE A 92 -11.67 1.06 -1.42
N LEU A 93 -12.94 0.65 -1.30
CA LEU A 93 -13.35 -0.40 -0.35
C LEU A 93 -12.90 -1.79 -0.79
N GLU A 94 -12.90 -2.06 -2.10
CA GLU A 94 -12.46 -3.33 -2.70
C GLU A 94 -10.96 -3.34 -3.01
N GLU A 95 -10.18 -2.39 -2.48
CA GLU A 95 -8.77 -2.23 -2.83
C GLU A 95 -7.91 -3.46 -2.44
N SER A 96 -8.34 -4.22 -1.42
CA SER A 96 -7.75 -5.53 -1.05
C SER A 96 -8.05 -6.66 -2.05
N HIS A 97 -9.05 -6.49 -2.91
CA HIS A 97 -9.47 -7.42 -3.96
C HIS A 97 -9.34 -6.73 -5.33
N PRO A 98 -8.10 -6.57 -5.84
CA PRO A 98 -7.83 -5.70 -6.98
C PRO A 98 -8.55 -6.11 -8.27
N GLU A 99 -8.92 -7.38 -8.45
CA GLU A 99 -9.75 -7.85 -9.57
C GLU A 99 -11.16 -7.25 -9.55
N LYS A 100 -11.80 -7.16 -8.37
CA LYS A 100 -13.11 -6.54 -8.18
C LYS A 100 -13.00 -5.04 -8.38
N ALA A 101 -11.99 -4.42 -7.78
CA ALA A 101 -11.69 -3.00 -7.97
C ALA A 101 -11.46 -2.65 -9.44
N MET A 102 -10.75 -3.51 -10.20
CA MET A 102 -10.51 -3.31 -11.63
C MET A 102 -11.81 -3.30 -12.44
N SER A 103 -12.70 -4.27 -12.20
CA SER A 103 -13.98 -4.37 -12.91
C SER A 103 -14.84 -3.10 -12.78
N VAL A 104 -14.73 -2.41 -11.64
CA VAL A 104 -15.38 -1.12 -11.41
C VAL A 104 -14.55 0.00 -12.04
N ALA A 105 -13.22 0.03 -11.87
CA ALA A 105 -12.34 1.06 -12.41
C ALA A 105 -12.49 1.24 -13.92
N GLU A 106 -12.67 0.14 -14.68
CA GLU A 106 -12.84 0.14 -16.13
C GLU A 106 -14.01 1.00 -16.63
N ARG A 107 -15.09 1.13 -15.83
CA ARG A 107 -16.27 1.91 -16.22
C ARG A 107 -16.22 3.38 -15.80
N THR A 108 -15.24 3.78 -14.99
CA THR A 108 -15.18 5.14 -14.41
C THR A 108 -14.51 6.18 -15.31
N GLY A 109 -13.59 5.74 -16.18
CA GLY A 109 -12.83 6.61 -17.08
C GLY A 109 -11.76 7.48 -16.39
N TYR A 110 -11.35 7.15 -15.16
CA TYR A 110 -10.23 7.77 -14.46
C TYR A 110 -8.97 6.91 -14.60
N SER A 111 -8.11 7.26 -15.57
CA SER A 111 -6.88 6.50 -15.88
C SER A 111 -5.97 6.36 -14.67
N PHE A 112 -5.78 7.41 -13.88
CA PHE A 112 -4.93 7.37 -12.69
C PHE A 112 -5.32 6.25 -11.70
N ILE A 113 -6.62 6.12 -11.42
CA ILE A 113 -7.14 5.12 -10.48
C ILE A 113 -7.05 3.73 -11.13
N LYS A 114 -7.39 3.61 -12.41
CA LYS A 114 -7.24 2.36 -13.15
C LYS A 114 -5.78 1.87 -13.10
N ASP A 115 -4.84 2.74 -13.45
CA ASP A 115 -3.41 2.44 -13.51
C ASP A 115 -2.84 2.10 -12.12
N TYR A 116 -3.33 2.72 -11.03
CA TYR A 116 -3.02 2.29 -9.67
C TYR A 116 -3.39 0.82 -9.43
N ILE A 117 -4.61 0.41 -9.79
CA ILE A 117 -5.06 -0.98 -9.63
C ILE A 117 -4.25 -1.92 -10.53
N ARG A 118 -3.90 -1.52 -11.76
CA ARG A 118 -3.05 -2.31 -12.66
C ARG A 118 -1.67 -2.55 -12.05
N HIS A 119 -1.04 -1.51 -11.50
CA HIS A 119 0.22 -1.64 -10.78
C HIS A 119 0.09 -2.56 -9.57
N LYS A 120 -1.00 -2.44 -8.80
CA LYS A 120 -1.25 -3.33 -7.65
C LYS A 120 -1.38 -4.80 -8.07
N ILE A 121 -2.01 -5.07 -9.21
CA ILE A 121 -2.13 -6.42 -9.80
C ILE A 121 -0.75 -6.97 -10.19
N ASP A 122 0.04 -6.20 -10.94
CA ASP A 122 1.37 -6.64 -11.39
C ASP A 122 2.30 -6.92 -10.20
N LEU A 123 2.35 -6.00 -9.23
CA LEU A 123 3.16 -6.15 -8.03
C LEU A 123 2.70 -7.31 -7.14
N GLY A 124 1.38 -7.53 -7.06
CA GLY A 124 0.79 -8.70 -6.43
C GLY A 124 1.23 -9.99 -7.12
N ASN A 125 1.19 -10.03 -8.45
CA ASN A 125 1.65 -11.17 -9.24
C ASN A 125 3.15 -11.44 -9.07
N ILE A 126 3.99 -10.40 -9.07
CA ILE A 126 5.43 -10.51 -8.78
C ILE A 126 5.64 -11.14 -7.40
N LYS A 127 4.93 -10.67 -6.37
CA LYS A 127 5.00 -11.23 -5.01
C LYS A 127 4.58 -12.71 -4.98
N ILE A 128 3.45 -13.04 -5.58
CA ILE A 128 2.92 -14.41 -5.64
C ILE A 128 3.92 -15.30 -6.37
N PHE A 129 4.44 -14.86 -7.52
CA PHE A 129 5.41 -15.58 -8.32
C PHE A 129 6.65 -15.95 -7.49
N CYS A 130 7.28 -14.95 -6.87
CA CYS A 130 8.50 -15.16 -6.09
C CYS A 130 8.25 -16.14 -4.93
N ARG A 131 7.14 -15.99 -4.20
CA ARG A 131 6.82 -16.86 -3.05
C ARG A 131 6.50 -18.29 -3.48
N VAL A 132 5.73 -18.48 -4.55
CA VAL A 132 5.35 -19.81 -5.03
C VAL A 132 6.57 -20.56 -5.56
N LYS A 133 7.42 -19.88 -6.36
CA LYS A 133 8.66 -20.46 -6.89
C LYS A 133 9.65 -20.80 -5.78
N TYR A 134 9.89 -19.88 -4.84
CA TYR A 134 10.77 -20.12 -3.68
C TYR A 134 10.28 -21.26 -2.79
N SER A 135 8.97 -21.42 -2.63
CA SER A 135 8.37 -22.49 -1.82
C SER A 135 8.33 -23.85 -2.53
N GLY A 136 8.85 -23.97 -3.76
CA GLY A 136 8.82 -25.20 -4.54
C GLY A 136 7.40 -25.68 -4.91
N LEU A 137 6.42 -24.78 -4.93
CA LEU A 137 5.05 -25.09 -5.30
C LEU A 137 4.89 -25.18 -6.82
N SER A 138 3.89 -25.93 -7.29
CA SER A 138 3.72 -26.20 -8.72
C SER A 138 3.20 -25.00 -9.52
N LEU A 139 3.48 -25.00 -10.83
CA LEU A 139 2.90 -24.04 -11.78
C LEU A 139 1.36 -24.01 -11.69
N LYS A 140 0.71 -25.16 -11.54
CA LYS A 140 -0.75 -25.23 -11.38
C LYS A 140 -1.25 -24.45 -10.16
N LYS A 141 -0.46 -24.44 -9.06
CA LYS A 141 -0.78 -23.62 -7.89
C LYS A 141 -0.62 -22.14 -8.20
N PHE A 142 0.43 -21.75 -8.92
CA PHE A 142 0.63 -20.38 -9.39
C PHE A 142 -0.53 -19.90 -10.28
N GLU A 143 -0.93 -20.69 -11.27
CA GLU A 143 -2.05 -20.38 -12.18
C GLU A 143 -3.38 -20.18 -11.45
N SER A 144 -3.57 -20.84 -10.30
CA SER A 144 -4.77 -20.65 -9.46
C SER A 144 -4.77 -19.36 -8.63
N LEU A 145 -3.62 -18.66 -8.53
CA LEU A 145 -3.42 -17.48 -7.70
C LEU A 145 -3.16 -16.21 -8.52
N ILE A 146 -2.68 -16.35 -9.75
CA ILE A 146 -2.31 -15.20 -10.60
C ILE A 146 -3.54 -14.36 -10.93
N LEU A 147 -3.37 -13.04 -10.84
CA LEU A 147 -4.38 -12.03 -11.09
C LEU A 147 -4.26 -11.51 -12.54
N LYS A 148 -5.39 -11.10 -13.12
CA LYS A 148 -5.46 -10.56 -14.49
C LYS A 148 -5.76 -9.08 -14.50
N GLY A 149 -5.38 -8.40 -15.59
CA GLY A 149 -5.73 -6.99 -15.83
C GLY A 149 -4.63 -5.98 -15.46
N GLY A 150 -3.42 -6.44 -15.17
CA GLY A 150 -2.25 -5.59 -14.94
C GLY A 150 -1.69 -4.93 -16.20
N PHE A 151 -0.49 -4.34 -16.12
CA PHE A 151 0.29 -3.94 -17.30
C PHE A 151 1.06 -5.10 -17.89
N LEU A 152 1.46 -6.07 -17.07
CA LEU A 152 2.15 -7.27 -17.51
C LEU A 152 1.12 -8.33 -17.94
N ASP A 153 1.37 -8.97 -19.08
CA ASP A 153 0.63 -10.17 -19.46
C ASP A 153 1.00 -11.30 -18.50
N GLU A 154 0.00 -11.98 -17.94
CA GLU A 154 0.20 -13.10 -17.01
C GLU A 154 1.09 -14.21 -17.58
N LYS A 155 1.12 -14.34 -18.91
CA LYS A 155 1.95 -15.30 -19.64
C LYS A 155 3.44 -15.09 -19.40
N ILE A 156 3.88 -13.86 -19.12
CA ILE A 156 5.28 -13.60 -18.79
C ILE A 156 5.70 -14.47 -17.59
N PHE A 157 4.86 -14.57 -16.57
CA PHE A 157 5.18 -15.38 -15.39
C PHE A 157 4.91 -16.87 -15.60
N ILE A 158 3.81 -17.22 -16.28
CA ILE A 158 3.42 -18.62 -16.51
C ILE A 158 4.45 -19.33 -17.41
N GLN A 159 4.85 -18.71 -18.52
CA GLN A 159 5.79 -19.31 -19.47
C GLN A 159 7.21 -19.38 -18.93
N ASN A 160 7.57 -18.47 -18.01
CA ASN A 160 8.91 -18.40 -17.43
C ASN A 160 8.98 -19.03 -16.03
N PHE A 161 7.98 -19.80 -15.59
CA PHE A 161 7.91 -20.31 -14.22
C PHE A 161 9.06 -21.25 -13.85
N ASP A 162 9.52 -22.07 -14.81
CA ASP A 162 10.62 -23.01 -14.59
C ASP A 162 12.00 -22.35 -14.74
N HIS A 163 12.07 -21.16 -15.33
CA HIS A 163 13.31 -20.40 -15.55
C HIS A 163 13.83 -19.73 -14.27
N SER A 164 15.13 -19.48 -14.19
CA SER A 164 15.75 -18.79 -13.06
C SER A 164 15.21 -17.36 -12.87
N PHE A 165 15.42 -16.78 -11.68
CA PHE A 165 15.00 -15.39 -11.43
C PHE A 165 15.70 -14.38 -12.35
N SER A 166 16.96 -14.63 -12.71
CA SER A 166 17.74 -13.78 -13.63
C SER A 166 17.17 -13.76 -15.05
N GLU A 167 16.69 -14.91 -15.55
CA GLU A 167 16.05 -14.97 -16.88
C GLU A 167 14.73 -14.18 -16.93
N ILE A 168 14.03 -14.08 -15.81
CA ILE A 168 12.79 -13.30 -15.70
C ILE A 168 13.10 -11.81 -15.59
N GLU A 169 14.19 -11.45 -14.91
CA GLU A 169 14.67 -10.07 -14.81
C GLU A 169 14.84 -9.44 -16.20
N GLU A 170 15.36 -10.18 -17.17
CA GLU A 170 15.49 -9.72 -18.57
C GLU A 170 14.15 -9.28 -19.18
N ARG A 171 13.05 -9.94 -18.80
CA ARG A 171 11.68 -9.60 -19.24
C ARG A 171 11.14 -8.35 -18.57
N LEU A 172 11.69 -7.98 -17.41
CA LEU A 172 11.27 -6.84 -16.62
C LEU A 172 12.10 -5.58 -16.86
N LEU A 173 13.24 -5.66 -17.56
CA LEU A 173 14.15 -4.54 -17.85
C LEU A 173 13.45 -3.27 -18.37
N ALA A 174 12.49 -3.43 -19.30
CA ALA A 174 11.77 -2.30 -19.89
C ALA A 174 10.54 -1.85 -19.09
N THR A 175 10.29 -2.48 -17.93
CA THR A 175 9.11 -2.24 -17.09
C THR A 175 9.49 -1.36 -15.91
N PRO A 176 8.54 -0.62 -15.31
CA PRO A 176 8.81 0.18 -14.11
C PRO A 176 9.13 -0.66 -12.87
N TYR A 177 9.08 -2.00 -12.97
CA TYR A 177 9.28 -2.93 -11.86
C TYR A 177 10.72 -3.47 -11.76
N HIS A 178 11.59 -3.16 -12.73
CA HIS A 178 12.95 -3.70 -12.79
C HIS A 178 13.74 -3.41 -11.51
N ASP A 179 13.88 -2.14 -11.12
CA ASP A 179 14.64 -1.74 -9.93
C ASP A 179 14.12 -2.41 -8.64
N LEU A 180 12.82 -2.63 -8.54
CA LEU A 180 12.19 -3.31 -7.42
C LEU A 180 12.53 -4.81 -7.45
N TRP A 181 12.45 -5.44 -8.62
CA TRP A 181 12.78 -6.84 -8.82
C TRP A 181 14.24 -7.12 -8.47
N THR A 182 15.18 -6.34 -9.01
CA THR A 182 16.62 -6.51 -8.79
C THR A 182 16.94 -6.47 -7.29
N LYS A 183 16.52 -5.40 -6.59
CA LYS A 183 16.73 -5.28 -5.13
C LYS A 183 16.09 -6.42 -4.33
N ALA A 184 14.92 -6.88 -4.77
CA ALA A 184 14.23 -7.99 -4.13
C ALA A 184 14.98 -9.32 -4.32
N MET A 185 15.51 -9.58 -5.51
CA MET A 185 16.23 -10.81 -5.82
C MET A 185 17.61 -10.83 -5.16
N ASP A 186 18.33 -9.71 -5.15
CA ASP A 186 19.60 -9.57 -4.42
C ASP A 186 19.42 -9.91 -2.94
N ALA A 187 18.38 -9.34 -2.31
CA ALA A 187 18.09 -9.61 -0.90
C ALA A 187 17.61 -11.03 -0.63
N LEU A 188 16.92 -11.65 -1.60
CA LEU A 188 16.50 -13.04 -1.49
C LEU A 188 17.69 -13.99 -1.58
N GLU A 189 18.66 -13.72 -2.46
CA GLU A 189 19.88 -14.51 -2.63
C GLU A 189 20.84 -14.34 -1.45
N GLU A 190 21.06 -13.12 -0.99
CA GLU A 190 22.03 -12.82 0.07
C GLU A 190 21.50 -13.14 1.48
N ARG A 191 20.20 -12.92 1.73
CA ARG A 191 19.63 -12.89 3.08
C ARG A 191 18.38 -13.76 3.26
N GLU A 192 17.97 -14.51 2.25
CA GLU A 192 16.77 -15.37 2.27
C GLU A 192 15.50 -14.64 2.76
N THR A 193 15.33 -13.37 2.37
CA THR A 193 14.26 -12.50 2.89
C THR A 193 13.43 -11.86 1.79
N PHE A 194 12.12 -11.77 2.02
CA PHE A 194 11.18 -11.02 1.17
C PHE A 194 10.94 -9.58 1.63
N VAL A 195 11.63 -9.11 2.67
CA VAL A 195 11.39 -7.76 3.23
C VAL A 195 11.58 -6.67 2.18
N GLU A 196 12.63 -6.76 1.36
CA GLU A 196 12.88 -5.79 0.28
C GLU A 196 11.79 -5.82 -0.80
N LEU A 197 11.28 -7.01 -1.14
CA LEU A 197 10.16 -7.15 -2.06
C LEU A 197 8.89 -6.52 -1.50
N GLU A 198 8.53 -6.87 -0.26
CA GLU A 198 7.30 -6.40 0.37
C GLU A 198 7.33 -4.89 0.63
N ARG A 199 8.46 -4.35 1.11
CA ARG A 199 8.65 -2.90 1.26
C ARG A 199 8.65 -2.22 -0.10
N GLY A 200 9.37 -2.74 -1.09
CA GLY A 200 9.46 -2.15 -2.43
C GLY A 200 8.10 -2.02 -3.12
N ILE A 201 7.20 -2.99 -2.93
CA ILE A 201 5.82 -2.92 -3.45
C ILE A 201 5.07 -1.73 -2.84
N GLU A 202 5.15 -1.57 -1.52
CA GLU A 202 4.50 -0.46 -0.81
C GLU A 202 5.11 0.89 -1.21
N ASP A 203 6.44 0.95 -1.34
CA ASP A 203 7.16 2.14 -1.80
C ASP A 203 6.72 2.55 -3.20
N PHE A 204 6.62 1.58 -4.12
CA PHE A 204 6.18 1.83 -5.49
C PHE A 204 4.76 2.41 -5.52
N LEU A 205 3.82 1.74 -4.84
CA LEU A 205 2.42 2.16 -4.81
C LEU A 205 2.27 3.54 -4.15
N MET A 206 2.98 3.80 -3.06
CA MET A 206 2.97 5.10 -2.40
C MET A 206 3.51 6.21 -3.31
N ASN A 207 4.64 5.97 -3.98
CA ASN A 207 5.22 6.92 -4.93
C ASN A 207 4.31 7.19 -6.14
N TYR A 208 3.52 6.19 -6.56
CA TYR A 208 2.47 6.40 -7.56
C TYR A 208 1.37 7.33 -7.01
N LEU A 209 0.87 7.07 -5.80
CA LEU A 209 -0.18 7.87 -5.15
C LEU A 209 0.24 9.33 -4.95
N LYS A 210 1.52 9.59 -4.58
CA LYS A 210 2.07 10.96 -4.42
C LYS A 210 1.85 11.84 -5.65
N ARG A 211 1.76 11.26 -6.86
CA ARG A 211 1.53 12.02 -8.11
C ARG A 211 0.15 12.69 -8.14
N ALA A 212 -0.82 12.21 -7.35
CA ALA A 212 -2.12 12.87 -7.21
C ALA A 212 -2.01 14.27 -6.56
N LYS A 213 -0.86 14.61 -5.94
CA LYS A 213 -0.59 15.98 -5.46
C LYS A 213 -0.61 17.03 -6.58
N TYR A 214 -0.32 16.64 -7.82
CA TYR A 214 -0.33 17.54 -8.98
C TYR A 214 -1.70 17.66 -9.65
N ILE A 215 -2.70 16.87 -9.21
CA ILE A 215 -4.06 16.92 -9.75
C ILE A 215 -4.86 17.97 -8.97
N VAL A 216 -5.34 18.99 -9.68
CA VAL A 216 -6.05 20.14 -9.07
C VAL A 216 -7.46 19.75 -8.60
N PHE A 217 -8.24 19.10 -9.46
CA PHE A 217 -9.61 18.70 -9.17
C PHE A 217 -9.89 17.30 -9.70
N GLY A 218 -10.59 16.49 -8.91
CA GLY A 218 -11.03 15.14 -9.26
C GLY A 218 -11.04 14.20 -8.06
N PRO A 219 -11.46 12.95 -8.23
CA PRO A 219 -11.44 11.95 -7.17
C PRO A 219 -10.02 11.51 -6.78
N GLU A 220 -9.02 11.70 -7.64
CA GLU A 220 -7.69 11.12 -7.48
C GLU A 220 -6.96 11.58 -6.20
N PRO A 221 -6.92 12.88 -5.83
CA PRO A 221 -6.32 13.31 -4.56
C PRO A 221 -7.03 12.72 -3.35
N VAL A 222 -8.37 12.62 -3.41
CA VAL A 222 -9.19 12.09 -2.32
C VAL A 222 -8.98 10.60 -2.13
N PHE A 223 -8.97 9.85 -3.24
CA PHE A 223 -8.65 8.43 -3.28
C PHE A 223 -7.23 8.16 -2.76
N SER A 224 -6.27 8.97 -3.18
CA SER A 224 -4.86 8.80 -2.80
C SER A 224 -4.62 9.10 -1.32
N TYR A 225 -5.23 10.16 -0.78
CA TYR A 225 -5.24 10.42 0.66
C TYR A 225 -5.83 9.24 1.45
N GLY A 226 -6.94 8.67 0.97
CA GLY A 226 -7.57 7.52 1.62
C GLY A 226 -6.62 6.33 1.76
N LEU A 227 -5.97 5.95 0.66
CA LEU A 227 -5.01 4.85 0.66
C LEU A 227 -3.73 5.17 1.43
N ALA A 228 -3.28 6.42 1.39
CA ALA A 228 -2.17 6.90 2.20
C ALA A 228 -2.44 6.74 3.70
N LYS A 229 -3.63 7.16 4.17
CA LYS A 229 -4.02 7.01 5.57
C LYS A 229 -4.17 5.55 5.97
N ARG A 230 -4.70 4.68 5.11
CA ARG A 230 -4.74 3.22 5.36
C ARG A 230 -3.33 2.62 5.49
N ARG A 231 -2.39 3.08 4.66
CA ARG A 231 -0.98 2.66 4.77
C ARG A 231 -0.35 3.15 6.07
N GLU A 232 -0.61 4.38 6.47
CA GLU A 232 -0.17 4.93 7.75
C GLU A 232 -0.67 4.08 8.94
N LEU A 233 -1.95 3.70 8.96
CA LEU A 233 -2.48 2.77 9.97
C LEU A 233 -1.78 1.41 9.95
N SER A 234 -1.40 0.93 8.76
CA SER A 234 -0.64 -0.32 8.62
C SER A 234 0.79 -0.20 9.18
N LEU A 235 1.44 0.96 9.04
CA LEU A 235 2.75 1.24 9.65
C LEU A 235 2.66 1.37 11.18
N VAL A 236 1.57 1.97 11.70
CA VAL A 236 1.27 1.98 13.14
C VAL A 236 1.14 0.54 13.65
N ARG A 237 0.39 -0.31 12.95
CA ARG A 237 0.27 -1.75 13.30
C ARG A 237 1.62 -2.45 13.28
N LEU A 238 2.41 -2.24 12.24
CA LEU A 238 3.73 -2.84 12.06
C LEU A 238 4.65 -2.52 13.25
N LEU A 239 4.76 -1.24 13.61
CA LEU A 239 5.58 -0.83 14.74
C LEU A 239 4.98 -1.25 16.08
N GLY A 240 3.67 -1.14 16.25
CA GLY A 240 2.99 -1.51 17.48
C GLY A 240 3.18 -2.98 17.82
N VAL A 241 2.81 -3.88 16.90
CA VAL A 241 3.02 -5.33 17.03
C VAL A 241 4.52 -5.63 17.17
N GLY A 242 5.37 -4.95 16.41
CA GLY A 242 6.82 -5.07 16.51
C GLY A 242 7.38 -4.79 17.90
N LYS A 243 6.96 -3.68 18.51
CA LYS A 243 7.40 -3.26 19.85
C LYS A 243 6.84 -4.15 20.96
N ILE A 244 5.56 -4.53 20.88
CA ILE A 244 4.94 -5.47 21.82
C ILE A 244 5.69 -6.81 21.84
N ASN A 245 6.09 -7.30 20.66
CA ASN A 245 6.83 -8.56 20.51
C ASN A 245 8.35 -8.39 20.58
N GLN A 246 8.86 -7.21 20.97
CA GLN A 246 10.29 -6.93 21.14
C GLN A 246 11.13 -7.26 19.90
N ILE A 247 10.58 -7.02 18.70
CA ILE A 247 11.30 -7.20 17.44
C ILE A 247 12.47 -6.18 17.39
N PRO A 248 13.69 -6.63 17.04
CA PRO A 248 14.84 -5.74 16.94
C PRO A 248 14.60 -4.52 16.02
N THR A 249 15.02 -3.34 16.47
CA THR A 249 14.89 -2.07 15.74
C THR A 249 15.41 -2.13 14.30
N PRO A 250 16.58 -2.73 13.98
CA PRO A 250 17.03 -2.82 12.60
C PRO A 250 16.03 -3.55 11.69
N ILE A 251 15.42 -4.63 12.17
CA ILE A 251 14.43 -5.42 11.44
C ILE A 251 13.13 -4.60 11.24
N LEU A 252 12.72 -3.84 12.25
CA LEU A 252 11.56 -2.95 12.12
C LEU A 252 11.81 -1.85 11.09
N LYS A 253 12.95 -1.18 11.16
CA LYS A 253 13.34 -0.12 10.21
C LYS A 253 13.36 -0.60 8.77
N GLU A 254 13.88 -1.80 8.54
CA GLU A 254 13.88 -2.41 7.22
C GLU A 254 12.48 -2.64 6.65
N ARG A 255 11.45 -2.75 7.50
CA ARG A 255 10.06 -2.96 7.06
C ARG A 255 9.26 -1.67 6.89
N ILE A 256 9.79 -0.53 7.34
CA ILE A 256 9.12 0.78 7.21
C ILE A 256 9.25 1.25 5.75
N SER A 257 8.11 1.21 5.06
CA SER A 257 7.97 1.72 3.70
C SER A 257 7.89 3.24 3.65
N GLU A 258 7.91 3.76 2.44
CA GLU A 258 7.61 5.14 2.07
C GLU A 258 6.23 5.59 2.60
N THR A 259 6.15 6.85 3.01
CA THR A 259 4.93 7.53 3.46
C THR A 259 4.46 8.51 2.40
N TYR A 260 3.24 9.03 2.51
CA TYR A 260 2.69 9.92 1.48
C TYR A 260 3.24 11.35 1.54
N VAL A 261 3.59 11.82 2.74
CA VAL A 261 4.29 13.09 2.98
C VAL A 261 5.77 12.84 3.17
#